data_AF-A0A3N4JBX9-F1
#
_entry.id   AF-A0A3N4JBX9-F1
#
_cell.length_a   1.000
_cell.length_b   1.000
_cell.length_c   1.000
_cell.angle_alpha   90.00
_cell.angle_beta   90.00
_cell.angle_gamma   90.00
#
_symmetry.space_group_name_H-M   'P 1'
#
loop_
_entity.id
_entity.type
_entity.pdbx_description
1 polymer ?
#
loop_
_entity_poly.entity_id
_entity_poly.type
_entity_poly.pdbx_seq_one_letter_code
_entity_poly.pdbx_strand_id
1 'polypeptide(L)'
;MEKRRKSRREAREKAERKEYERKNPKIQHHFADLNRGLETLADDDWVNLPEEGQDMRQMFYPTLDSVFVNYSGSHFETSVQDEGTCTVSADTVDGTMTNFGEIRNTKTKLLAARLDRSGGDSVISDMHIRTTQTAQRVGDIERMNTKHGPGGIAAACLEEVAGRMVQARSLIAQGFEHCPKTEEVWLEAMRLNEPTNAKIIVEDSVRHNPKSVKLWLQVMELETELSVKKRKEAIKLEEDLADTKILLARAAQLVPLSIELWLTLAGLETFENIQALLNNAHKAIPTSPEVWIARARLQEAVPTREDWIKEAEKCEEEGAVETCQAIIRETPGQLVMDDAQTSISRAKYETARATYACTLSVFRVKKSIWRAAADLEKNHGTKEACWNVLGQVVEACPQSEVLWLMLVKEKQQAGGITGARIVLGKAFGQGPNNEDKWLAAFKLQAENTQHATARELLATARREEGMDRAWVKSVAFKCQQGNTDAVLDFKNAGILFRARLASARIERRANSQAKTLMDKALQKCTHSGLLCAESFWYLEHCTHCLPRLFGAIEKVGNDHMLYVEKKLPHANSWFAKAMLADPDYGDTWAWYDTGGY
;
A
#
# COMPACT_ATOMS: atom_id res chain seq x y z
N MET A 1 35.92 -116.77 -35.04
CA MET A 1 36.49 -115.41 -34.88
C MET A 1 35.44 -114.30 -34.90
N GLU A 2 34.37 -114.37 -35.72
CA GLU A 2 33.30 -113.34 -35.70
C GLU A 2 32.44 -113.33 -34.42
N LYS A 3 32.11 -114.49 -33.82
CA LYS A 3 31.29 -114.54 -32.59
C LYS A 3 31.93 -113.85 -31.37
N ARG A 4 33.26 -113.83 -31.25
CA ARG A 4 33.98 -113.13 -30.15
C ARG A 4 34.09 -111.61 -30.37
N ARG A 5 34.04 -111.13 -31.61
CA ARG A 5 34.00 -109.69 -31.92
C ARG A 5 32.58 -109.13 -31.98
N LYS A 6 31.57 -110.00 -32.20
CA LYS A 6 30.15 -109.65 -32.26
C LYS A 6 29.66 -109.00 -30.96
N SER A 7 29.95 -109.56 -29.79
CA SER A 7 29.48 -108.96 -28.51
C SER A 7 30.08 -107.57 -28.24
N ARG A 8 31.37 -107.37 -28.54
CA ARG A 8 32.03 -106.06 -28.42
C ARG A 8 31.51 -105.05 -29.44
N ARG A 9 31.22 -105.48 -30.67
CA ARG A 9 30.66 -104.64 -31.73
C ARG A 9 29.22 -104.22 -31.41
N GLU A 10 28.38 -105.18 -31.01
CA GLU A 10 26.99 -104.93 -30.61
C GLU A 10 26.93 -104.05 -29.34
N ALA A 11 27.83 -104.24 -28.37
CA ALA A 11 27.90 -103.37 -27.20
C ALA A 11 28.28 -101.93 -27.58
N ARG A 12 29.21 -101.76 -28.52
CA ARG A 12 29.60 -100.43 -29.03
C ARG A 12 28.49 -99.78 -29.83
N GLU A 13 27.87 -100.51 -30.78
CA GLU A 13 26.74 -100.00 -31.57
C GLU A 13 25.52 -99.67 -30.69
N LYS A 14 25.27 -100.44 -29.62
CA LYS A 14 24.20 -100.14 -28.66
C LYS A 14 24.53 -98.92 -27.80
N ALA A 15 25.79 -98.72 -27.42
CA ALA A 15 26.23 -97.52 -26.71
C ALA A 15 26.13 -96.28 -27.60
N GLU A 16 26.59 -96.38 -28.85
CA GLU A 16 26.49 -95.30 -29.84
C GLU A 16 25.03 -94.96 -30.17
N ARG A 17 24.14 -95.96 -30.28
CA ARG A 17 22.70 -95.73 -30.47
C ARG A 17 22.06 -95.05 -29.25
N LYS A 18 22.41 -95.45 -28.03
CA LYS A 18 21.92 -94.78 -26.80
C LYS A 18 22.43 -93.35 -26.68
N GLU A 19 23.70 -93.11 -27.02
CA GLU A 19 24.29 -91.76 -27.05
C GLU A 19 23.57 -90.88 -28.09
N TYR A 20 23.26 -91.45 -29.25
CA TYR A 20 22.49 -90.78 -30.30
C TYR A 20 21.05 -90.49 -29.87
N GLU A 21 20.35 -91.46 -29.25
CA GLU A 21 18.99 -91.26 -28.70
C GLU A 21 18.97 -90.26 -27.54
N ARG A 22 20.05 -90.14 -26.76
CA ARG A 22 20.19 -89.09 -25.74
C ARG A 22 20.37 -87.71 -26.37
N LYS A 23 21.15 -87.61 -27.44
CA LYS A 23 21.42 -86.33 -28.13
C LYS A 23 20.27 -85.89 -29.02
N ASN A 24 19.58 -86.85 -29.65
CA ASN A 24 18.42 -86.64 -30.49
C ASN A 24 17.25 -87.51 -29.98
N PRO A 25 16.66 -87.19 -28.82
CA PRO A 25 15.46 -87.89 -28.38
C PRO A 25 14.35 -87.66 -29.40
N LYS A 26 13.47 -88.63 -29.59
CA LYS A 26 12.26 -88.39 -30.40
C LYS A 26 11.41 -87.34 -29.69
N ILE A 27 10.63 -86.58 -30.44
CA ILE A 27 9.76 -85.52 -29.90
C ILE A 27 8.86 -86.08 -28.76
N GLN A 28 8.31 -87.28 -28.93
CA GLN A 28 7.52 -87.97 -27.91
C GLN A 28 8.27 -88.21 -26.58
N HIS A 29 9.59 -88.37 -26.60
CA HIS A 29 10.38 -88.51 -25.37
C HIS A 29 10.61 -87.17 -24.66
N HIS A 30 10.64 -86.05 -25.38
CA HIS A 30 10.72 -84.72 -24.78
C HIS A 30 9.43 -84.36 -24.03
N PHE A 31 8.29 -84.81 -24.56
CA PHE A 31 6.98 -84.60 -23.96
C PHE A 31 6.52 -85.77 -23.09
N ALA A 32 7.34 -86.80 -22.87
CA ALA A 32 6.94 -87.97 -22.08
C ALA A 32 6.62 -87.59 -20.64
N ASP A 33 7.45 -86.72 -20.04
CA ASP A 33 7.24 -86.21 -18.68
C ASP A 33 6.01 -85.30 -18.61
N LEU A 34 5.78 -84.48 -19.64
CA LEU A 34 4.60 -83.61 -19.75
C LEU A 34 3.31 -84.41 -19.96
N ASN A 35 3.31 -85.46 -20.79
CA ASN A 35 2.17 -86.35 -20.97
C ASN A 35 1.81 -87.09 -19.67
N ARG A 36 2.81 -87.51 -18.90
CA ARG A 36 2.58 -88.10 -17.59
C ARG A 36 2.08 -87.06 -16.57
N GLY A 37 2.47 -85.80 -16.73
CA GLY A 37 1.88 -84.67 -15.99
C GLY A 37 0.42 -84.40 -16.37
N LEU A 38 0.05 -84.53 -17.65
CA LEU A 38 -1.32 -84.37 -18.14
C LEU A 38 -2.28 -85.45 -17.64
N GLU A 39 -1.77 -86.61 -17.22
CA GLU A 39 -2.58 -87.67 -16.57
C GLU A 39 -3.16 -87.23 -15.21
N THR A 40 -2.62 -86.15 -14.61
CA THR A 40 -3.13 -85.62 -13.33
C THR A 40 -4.30 -84.65 -13.46
N LEU A 41 -4.64 -84.20 -14.67
CA LEU A 41 -5.77 -83.30 -14.92
C LEU A 41 -7.08 -84.09 -14.90
N ALA A 42 -8.11 -83.53 -14.25
CA ALA A 42 -9.42 -84.15 -14.19
C ALA A 42 -10.16 -84.01 -15.54
N ASP A 43 -11.07 -84.94 -15.83
CA ASP A 43 -11.84 -84.92 -17.08
C ASP A 43 -12.66 -83.62 -17.26
N ASP A 44 -13.06 -82.96 -16.17
CA ASP A 44 -13.78 -81.68 -16.21
C ASP A 44 -12.93 -80.51 -16.75
N ASP A 45 -11.60 -80.56 -16.59
CA ASP A 45 -10.68 -79.54 -17.12
C ASP A 45 -10.50 -79.72 -18.64
N TRP A 46 -10.58 -80.96 -19.13
CA TRP A 46 -10.55 -81.26 -20.57
C TRP A 46 -11.79 -80.78 -21.30
N VAL A 47 -12.94 -80.71 -20.62
CA VAL A 47 -14.21 -80.23 -21.21
C VAL A 47 -14.23 -78.71 -21.38
N ASN A 48 -13.43 -77.98 -20.60
CA ASN A 48 -13.42 -76.51 -20.59
C ASN A 48 -12.28 -75.88 -21.41
N LEU A 49 -11.66 -76.62 -22.32
CA LEU A 49 -10.68 -76.04 -23.24
C LEU A 49 -11.37 -75.08 -24.23
N PRO A 50 -11.00 -73.79 -24.29
CA PRO A 50 -11.60 -72.84 -25.21
C PRO A 50 -11.16 -73.12 -26.67
N GLU A 51 -12.11 -73.15 -27.61
CA GLU A 51 -11.82 -73.28 -29.05
C GLU A 51 -11.26 -71.96 -29.63
N GLU A 52 -10.31 -72.05 -30.57
CA GLU A 52 -9.57 -70.91 -31.11
C GLU A 52 -10.47 -69.84 -31.77
N GLY A 53 -10.43 -68.61 -31.22
CA GLY A 53 -10.85 -67.41 -31.91
C GLY A 53 -9.78 -66.96 -32.91
N GLN A 54 -10.19 -66.63 -34.14
CA GLN A 54 -9.32 -66.26 -35.27
C GLN A 54 -8.28 -65.17 -34.93
N ASP A 55 -7.00 -65.54 -34.84
CA ASP A 55 -5.90 -64.58 -34.75
C ASP A 55 -5.64 -63.92 -36.12
N MET A 56 -6.06 -62.67 -36.25
CA MET A 56 -5.74 -61.80 -37.38
C MET A 56 -4.25 -61.46 -37.38
N ARG A 57 -3.59 -61.66 -38.54
CA ARG A 57 -2.18 -61.37 -38.81
C ARG A 57 -1.71 -60.04 -38.19
N GLN A 58 -0.76 -60.11 -37.25
CA GLN A 58 -0.12 -58.94 -36.66
C GLN A 58 0.80 -58.25 -37.68
N MET A 59 0.48 -57.01 -38.04
CA MET A 59 1.38 -56.11 -38.77
C MET A 59 2.25 -55.37 -37.76
N PHE A 60 3.58 -55.51 -37.83
CA PHE A 60 4.52 -54.82 -36.95
C PHE A 60 4.73 -53.35 -37.37
N TYR A 61 4.58 -52.41 -36.44
CA TYR A 61 5.11 -51.05 -36.57
C TYR A 61 6.42 -50.94 -35.75
N PRO A 62 7.45 -50.22 -36.23
CA PRO A 62 8.62 -49.90 -35.41
C PRO A 62 8.22 -49.02 -34.22
N THR A 63 8.49 -49.47 -33.00
CA THR A 63 8.31 -48.67 -31.79
C THR A 63 9.49 -47.71 -31.60
N LEU A 64 9.24 -46.55 -30.98
CA LEU A 64 10.26 -45.53 -30.68
C LEU A 64 11.26 -46.00 -29.60
N ASP A 65 12.51 -45.52 -29.71
CA ASP A 65 13.62 -45.83 -28.79
C ASP A 65 13.35 -45.50 -27.31
N SER A 66 12.35 -44.67 -27.02
CA SER A 66 11.91 -44.36 -25.66
C SER A 66 11.36 -45.56 -24.89
N VAL A 67 10.97 -46.64 -25.58
CA VAL A 67 10.43 -47.87 -24.97
C VAL A 67 11.54 -48.83 -24.51
N PHE A 68 12.76 -48.72 -25.05
CA PHE A 68 13.86 -49.61 -24.68
C PHE A 68 14.35 -49.42 -23.23
N VAL A 69 14.05 -48.28 -22.60
CA VAL A 69 14.42 -48.03 -21.20
C VAL A 69 13.64 -48.90 -20.21
N ASN A 70 12.49 -49.47 -20.62
CA ASN A 70 11.65 -50.30 -19.74
C ASN A 70 11.77 -51.82 -19.99
N TYR A 71 12.65 -52.28 -20.88
CA TYR A 71 12.72 -53.70 -21.25
C TYR A 71 13.86 -54.48 -20.55
N SER A 72 14.08 -54.21 -19.27
CA SER A 72 14.91 -55.05 -18.41
C SER A 72 14.14 -55.47 -17.16
N GLY A 73 13.16 -56.37 -17.34
CA GLY A 73 12.62 -57.21 -16.27
C GLY A 73 11.12 -57.04 -15.97
N SER A 74 10.34 -58.08 -16.29
CA SER A 74 9.14 -58.54 -15.59
C SER A 74 7.82 -57.74 -15.66
N HIS A 75 6.80 -58.40 -16.22
CA HIS A 75 5.35 -58.24 -16.09
C HIS A 75 4.65 -56.91 -16.43
N PHE A 76 3.77 -56.99 -17.43
CA PHE A 76 2.71 -56.01 -17.71
C PHE A 76 1.66 -56.05 -16.61
N GLU A 77 1.66 -55.08 -15.70
CA GLU A 77 0.46 -54.68 -14.97
C GLU A 77 0.11 -53.24 -15.35
N THR A 78 -1.00 -53.08 -16.07
CA THR A 78 -1.61 -51.77 -16.31
C THR A 78 -2.72 -51.59 -15.29
N SER A 79 -2.38 -51.44 -14.02
CA SER A 79 -3.32 -50.95 -13.01
C SER A 79 -2.74 -49.70 -12.35
N VAL A 80 -3.47 -48.60 -12.50
CA VAL A 80 -3.20 -47.35 -11.80
C VAL A 80 -3.92 -47.45 -10.45
N GLN A 81 -3.17 -47.64 -9.37
CA GLN A 81 -3.68 -47.37 -8.03
C GLN A 81 -3.57 -45.86 -7.79
N ASP A 82 -4.71 -45.20 -7.95
CA ASP A 82 -4.94 -43.85 -7.47
C ASP A 82 -5.37 -44.00 -6.00
N GLU A 83 -4.47 -43.77 -5.03
CA GLU A 83 -4.76 -43.24 -3.70
C GLU A 83 -3.46 -42.92 -2.95
N GLY A 84 -3.45 -41.79 -2.24
CA GLY A 84 -2.28 -41.25 -1.56
C GLY A 84 -1.88 -42.03 -0.31
N THR A 85 -0.57 -42.10 -0.08
CA THR A 85 0.16 -42.00 1.21
C THR A 85 1.55 -42.62 1.01
N CYS A 86 2.61 -41.85 1.22
CA CYS A 86 3.97 -42.36 1.21
C CYS A 86 4.23 -43.16 2.50
N THR A 87 4.46 -44.47 2.36
CA THR A 87 5.27 -45.24 3.30
C THR A 87 6.37 -45.95 2.53
N VAL A 88 7.61 -45.57 2.82
CA VAL A 88 8.81 -46.18 2.25
C VAL A 88 9.06 -47.47 3.04
N SER A 89 8.93 -48.61 2.38
CA SER A 89 9.48 -49.88 2.86
C SER A 89 10.79 -50.14 2.13
N ALA A 90 11.87 -50.19 2.89
CA ALA A 90 13.18 -50.61 2.45
C ALA A 90 13.16 -52.14 2.23
N ASP A 91 13.32 -52.57 0.98
CA ASP A 91 14.04 -53.78 0.55
C ASP A 91 13.64 -54.14 -0.89
N THR A 92 14.25 -53.46 -1.86
CA THR A 92 14.51 -54.05 -3.18
C THR A 92 15.63 -53.27 -3.86
N VAL A 93 16.71 -53.97 -4.11
CA VAL A 93 17.98 -53.46 -4.64
C VAL A 93 17.89 -53.40 -6.16
N ASP A 94 18.45 -52.35 -6.76
CA ASP A 94 18.84 -52.23 -8.17
C ASP A 94 17.79 -52.54 -9.24
N GLY A 95 16.75 -51.71 -9.29
CA GLY A 95 16.14 -51.33 -10.57
C GLY A 95 16.59 -49.93 -10.91
N THR A 96 17.18 -49.71 -12.10
CA THR A 96 17.46 -48.37 -12.63
C THR A 96 16.13 -47.70 -12.95
N MET A 97 15.41 -47.29 -11.91
CA MET A 97 14.11 -46.68 -11.99
C MET A 97 14.30 -45.28 -12.54
N THR A 98 13.58 -44.97 -13.63
CA THR A 98 13.48 -43.62 -14.13
C THR A 98 13.03 -42.72 -12.99
N ASN A 99 13.84 -41.69 -12.69
CA ASN A 99 13.61 -40.82 -11.55
C ASN A 99 12.38 -39.95 -11.86
N PHE A 100 11.17 -40.46 -11.57
CA PHE A 100 9.91 -39.80 -11.87
C PHE A 100 9.82 -38.40 -11.24
N GLY A 101 10.60 -38.15 -10.18
CA GLY A 101 10.80 -36.82 -9.61
C GLY A 101 11.46 -35.82 -10.57
N GLU A 102 12.53 -36.22 -11.27
CA GLU A 102 13.19 -35.38 -12.27
C GLU A 102 12.31 -35.18 -13.51
N ILE A 103 11.58 -36.21 -13.93
CA ILE A 103 10.62 -36.13 -15.05
C ILE A 103 9.43 -35.24 -14.69
N ARG A 104 8.91 -35.34 -13.46
CA ARG A 104 7.85 -34.46 -12.95
C ARG A 104 8.36 -33.03 -12.87
N ASN A 105 9.56 -32.80 -12.33
CA ASN A 105 10.16 -31.47 -12.20
C ASN A 105 10.48 -30.83 -13.56
N THR A 106 10.91 -31.61 -14.55
CA THR A 106 11.13 -31.11 -15.91
C THR A 106 9.81 -30.83 -16.62
N LYS A 107 8.78 -31.68 -16.46
CA LYS A 107 7.43 -31.44 -16.98
C LYS A 107 6.76 -30.23 -16.35
N THR A 108 6.87 -30.03 -15.03
CA THR A 108 6.32 -28.85 -14.36
C THR A 108 7.07 -27.58 -14.78
N LYS A 109 8.39 -27.63 -14.96
CA LYS A 109 9.17 -26.53 -15.54
C LYS A 109 8.79 -26.23 -16.99
N LEU A 110 8.50 -27.25 -17.80
CA LEU A 110 8.02 -27.10 -19.18
C LEU A 110 6.60 -26.49 -19.23
N LEU A 111 5.74 -26.90 -18.30
CA LEU A 111 4.38 -26.40 -18.17
C LEU A 111 4.38 -24.96 -17.67
N ALA A 112 5.24 -24.63 -16.70
CA ALA A 112 5.53 -23.27 -16.27
C ALA A 112 6.06 -22.42 -17.44
N ALA A 113 7.06 -22.90 -18.19
CA ALA A 113 7.59 -22.20 -19.36
C ALA A 113 6.55 -22.02 -20.48
N ARG A 114 5.54 -22.90 -20.58
CA ARG A 114 4.43 -22.76 -21.55
C ARG A 114 3.36 -21.78 -21.06
N LEU A 115 3.17 -21.67 -19.75
CA LEU A 115 2.36 -20.64 -19.11
C LEU A 115 3.02 -19.26 -19.24
N ASP A 116 4.34 -19.18 -19.03
CA ASP A 116 5.13 -17.97 -19.23
C ASP A 116 5.14 -17.54 -20.70
N ARG A 117 5.08 -18.47 -21.66
CA ARG A 117 4.86 -18.13 -23.08
C ARG A 117 3.48 -17.53 -23.38
N SER A 118 2.49 -17.70 -22.50
CA SER A 118 1.16 -17.08 -22.63
C SER A 118 1.06 -15.70 -21.97
N GLY A 119 2.00 -15.35 -21.09
CA GLY A 119 2.22 -14.00 -20.58
C GLY A 119 3.49 -13.42 -21.20
N GLY A 120 3.35 -12.77 -22.35
CA GLY A 120 4.46 -12.45 -23.25
C GLY A 120 5.73 -11.89 -22.59
N ASP A 121 6.82 -12.65 -22.67
CA ASP A 121 8.13 -12.15 -23.07
C ASP A 121 9.02 -13.33 -23.53
N SER A 122 9.88 -13.07 -24.53
CA SER A 122 10.63 -14.09 -25.25
C SER A 122 12.10 -14.13 -24.86
N VAL A 123 12.58 -15.23 -24.27
CA VAL A 123 13.99 -15.71 -24.40
C VAL A 123 14.04 -17.24 -24.26
N ILE A 124 14.61 -17.93 -25.25
CA ILE A 124 15.01 -19.34 -25.14
C ILE A 124 16.53 -19.38 -25.35
N SER A 125 17.24 -19.97 -24.39
CA SER A 125 18.62 -20.42 -24.56
C SER A 125 18.67 -21.92 -24.30
N ASP A 126 18.83 -22.71 -25.36
CA ASP A 126 19.08 -24.16 -25.29
C ASP A 126 20.57 -24.42 -25.07
N MET A 127 20.92 -25.13 -23.98
CA MET A 127 22.26 -25.66 -23.76
C MET A 127 22.20 -27.06 -23.13
N HIS A 128 22.56 -28.04 -23.96
CA HIS A 128 23.28 -29.30 -23.68
C HIS A 128 22.74 -30.37 -22.74
N ILE A 129 22.72 -31.62 -23.26
CA ILE A 129 23.36 -32.79 -22.61
C ILE A 129 24.04 -33.68 -23.67
N ARG A 130 25.37 -33.78 -23.62
CA ARG A 130 26.20 -34.87 -24.16
C ARG A 130 27.44 -34.99 -23.28
N THR A 131 27.48 -35.94 -22.34
CA THR A 131 28.74 -36.39 -21.68
C THR A 131 28.48 -37.55 -20.72
N THR A 132 28.86 -38.78 -21.12
CA THR A 132 29.05 -39.92 -20.20
C THR A 132 30.21 -40.86 -20.61
N GLN A 133 31.15 -40.44 -21.48
CA GLN A 133 32.19 -41.36 -22.00
C GLN A 133 33.65 -41.02 -21.64
N THR A 134 33.93 -40.09 -20.73
CA THR A 134 35.32 -39.62 -20.50
C THR A 134 36.03 -40.18 -19.26
N ALA A 135 35.49 -41.21 -18.59
CA ALA A 135 36.05 -41.72 -17.32
C ALA A 135 37.38 -42.49 -17.44
N GLN A 136 37.87 -42.84 -18.64
CA GLN A 136 39.06 -43.70 -18.81
C GLN A 136 40.36 -42.98 -19.21
N ARG A 137 40.38 -41.65 -19.36
CA ARG A 137 41.57 -40.90 -19.87
C ARG A 137 42.45 -40.24 -18.81
N VAL A 138 42.30 -40.58 -17.53
CA VAL A 138 42.88 -39.77 -16.44
C VAL A 138 44.25 -40.24 -15.92
N GLY A 139 44.68 -41.46 -16.23
CA GLY A 139 46.04 -41.91 -15.87
C GLY A 139 47.16 -41.03 -16.44
N ASP A 140 46.88 -40.23 -17.48
CA ASP A 140 47.81 -39.28 -18.08
C ASP A 140 47.86 -37.92 -17.35
N ILE A 141 46.86 -37.57 -16.52
CA ILE A 141 46.78 -36.28 -15.82
C ILE A 141 47.71 -36.26 -14.59
N GLU A 142 47.89 -37.38 -13.91
CA GLU A 142 48.78 -37.51 -12.74
C GLU A 142 50.24 -37.15 -13.05
N ARG A 143 50.69 -37.40 -14.30
CA ARG A 143 52.07 -37.15 -14.72
C ARG A 143 52.34 -35.73 -15.20
N MET A 144 51.29 -34.97 -15.54
CA MET A 144 51.48 -33.77 -16.36
C MET A 144 51.37 -32.43 -15.65
N ASN A 145 50.98 -32.34 -14.37
CA ASN A 145 51.12 -31.07 -13.63
C ASN A 145 50.99 -31.20 -12.10
N THR A 146 52.07 -31.62 -11.43
CA THR A 146 52.17 -31.60 -9.95
C THR A 146 52.15 -30.19 -9.34
N LYS A 147 52.26 -29.15 -10.17
CA LYS A 147 52.23 -27.72 -9.78
C LYS A 147 50.87 -27.05 -9.98
N HIS A 148 49.84 -27.79 -10.41
CA HIS A 148 48.51 -27.23 -10.67
C HIS A 148 47.53 -27.69 -9.59
N GLY A 149 47.07 -26.77 -8.75
CA GLY A 149 46.17 -27.06 -7.61
C GLY A 149 44.91 -27.86 -8.00
N PRO A 150 44.09 -27.41 -8.98
CA PRO A 150 42.93 -28.15 -9.44
C PRO A 150 43.25 -29.54 -10.02
N GLY A 151 44.44 -29.71 -10.59
CA GLY A 151 44.90 -30.99 -11.12
C GLY A 151 45.16 -32.01 -10.01
N GLY A 152 45.80 -31.57 -8.92
CA GLY A 152 46.00 -32.39 -7.72
C GLY A 152 44.67 -32.77 -7.04
N ILE A 153 43.70 -31.85 -7.02
CA ILE A 153 42.35 -32.11 -6.49
C ILE A 153 41.63 -33.16 -7.34
N ALA A 154 41.58 -32.98 -8.66
CA ALA A 154 40.89 -33.90 -9.56
C ALA A 154 41.46 -35.32 -9.47
N ALA A 155 42.78 -35.47 -9.37
CA ALA A 155 43.42 -36.77 -9.17
C ALA A 155 42.98 -37.43 -7.85
N ALA A 156 42.97 -36.67 -6.75
CA ALA A 156 42.55 -37.20 -5.46
C ALA A 156 41.06 -37.57 -5.39
N CYS A 157 40.17 -36.78 -6.00
CA CYS A 157 38.75 -37.09 -6.08
C CYS A 157 38.49 -38.35 -6.93
N LEU A 158 39.26 -38.58 -7.98
CA LEU A 158 39.13 -39.81 -8.78
C LEU A 158 39.59 -41.04 -8.03
N GLU A 159 40.65 -40.92 -7.24
CA GLU A 159 41.11 -41.99 -6.35
C GLU A 159 40.13 -42.27 -5.22
N GLU A 160 39.41 -41.26 -4.72
CA GLU A 160 38.28 -41.43 -3.81
C GLU A 160 37.11 -42.18 -4.46
N VAL A 161 36.68 -41.77 -5.66
CA VAL A 161 35.61 -42.45 -6.42
C VAL A 161 36.00 -43.90 -6.76
N ALA A 162 37.29 -44.16 -6.95
CA ALA A 162 37.83 -45.50 -7.14
C ALA A 162 38.04 -46.30 -5.83
N GLY A 163 37.75 -45.71 -4.66
CA GLY A 163 37.83 -46.34 -3.34
C GLY A 163 39.23 -46.42 -2.71
N ARG A 164 40.25 -45.80 -3.31
CA ARG A 164 41.66 -45.83 -2.84
C ARG A 164 41.99 -44.63 -1.95
N MET A 165 41.34 -44.56 -0.79
CA MET A 165 41.44 -43.43 0.14
C MET A 165 42.88 -43.10 0.62
N VAL A 166 43.74 -44.10 0.78
CA VAL A 166 45.15 -43.89 1.22
C VAL A 166 45.96 -43.19 0.12
N GLN A 167 45.76 -43.58 -1.15
CA GLN A 167 46.42 -42.96 -2.29
C GLN A 167 45.89 -41.55 -2.52
N ALA A 168 44.57 -41.35 -2.39
CA ALA A 168 43.95 -40.04 -2.44
C ALA A 168 44.57 -39.07 -1.40
N ARG A 169 44.71 -39.51 -0.14
CA ARG A 169 45.36 -38.70 0.91
C ARG A 169 46.83 -38.40 0.62
N SER A 170 47.59 -39.36 0.11
CA SER A 170 48.99 -39.17 -0.28
C SER A 170 49.14 -38.17 -1.44
N LEU A 171 48.25 -38.23 -2.44
CA LEU A 171 48.26 -37.33 -3.58
C LEU A 171 47.92 -35.89 -3.19
N ILE A 172 46.93 -35.71 -2.31
CA ILE A 172 46.64 -34.37 -1.75
C ILE A 172 47.81 -33.89 -0.88
N ALA A 173 48.48 -34.78 -0.14
CA ALA A 173 49.63 -34.39 0.67
C ALA A 173 50.77 -33.82 -0.16
N GLN A 174 51.08 -34.48 -1.27
CA GLN A 174 52.01 -33.95 -2.27
C GLN A 174 51.46 -32.67 -2.92
N GLY A 175 50.14 -32.59 -3.13
CA GLY A 175 49.46 -31.43 -3.69
C GLY A 175 49.65 -30.14 -2.89
N PHE A 176 49.57 -30.17 -1.55
CA PHE A 176 49.74 -28.96 -0.73
C PHE A 176 51.22 -28.53 -0.61
N GLU A 177 52.17 -29.47 -0.58
CA GLU A 177 53.61 -29.15 -0.58
C GLU A 177 54.01 -28.38 -1.86
N HIS A 178 53.42 -28.75 -2.99
CA HIS A 178 53.68 -28.12 -4.27
C HIS A 178 52.86 -26.84 -4.48
N CYS A 179 51.66 -26.75 -3.90
CA CYS A 179 50.73 -25.64 -4.10
C CYS A 179 50.19 -25.06 -2.77
N PRO A 180 51.03 -24.46 -1.90
CA PRO A 180 50.58 -23.95 -0.60
C PRO A 180 49.65 -22.73 -0.70
N LYS A 181 49.61 -22.06 -1.86
CA LYS A 181 48.79 -20.86 -2.09
C LYS A 181 47.33 -21.15 -2.44
N THR A 182 47.01 -22.36 -2.90
CA THR A 182 45.67 -22.68 -3.40
C THR A 182 44.79 -23.13 -2.25
N GLU A 183 43.77 -22.33 -1.93
CA GLU A 183 42.84 -22.58 -0.81
C GLU A 183 42.08 -23.91 -0.95
N GLU A 184 41.71 -24.27 -2.18
CA GLU A 184 40.88 -25.44 -2.48
C GLU A 184 41.60 -26.77 -2.19
N VAL A 185 42.91 -26.82 -2.37
CA VAL A 185 43.72 -28.02 -2.09
C VAL A 185 43.69 -28.32 -0.59
N TRP A 186 43.75 -27.29 0.24
CA TRP A 186 43.67 -27.40 1.69
C TRP A 186 42.28 -27.83 2.15
N LEU A 187 41.21 -27.32 1.53
CA LEU A 187 39.83 -27.73 1.87
C LEU A 187 39.56 -29.20 1.55
N GLU A 188 40.01 -29.68 0.39
CA GLU A 188 39.88 -31.10 0.03
C GLU A 188 40.77 -32.00 0.90
N ALA A 189 41.95 -31.51 1.32
CA ALA A 189 42.79 -32.21 2.31
C ALA A 189 42.07 -32.39 3.65
N MET A 190 41.31 -31.39 4.09
CA MET A 190 40.53 -31.47 5.32
C MET A 190 39.37 -32.46 5.18
N ARG A 191 38.69 -32.48 4.02
CA ARG A 191 37.57 -33.39 3.76
C ARG A 191 37.98 -34.87 3.70
N LEU A 192 39.16 -35.17 3.15
CA LEU A 192 39.64 -36.56 3.02
C LEU A 192 40.23 -37.14 4.31
N ASN A 193 40.55 -36.31 5.30
CA ASN A 193 41.25 -36.71 6.52
C ASN A 193 40.32 -36.79 7.73
N GLU A 194 40.71 -37.63 8.69
CA GLU A 194 40.06 -37.70 10.01
C GLU A 194 40.18 -36.36 10.76
N PRO A 195 39.24 -36.03 11.66
CA PRO A 195 39.17 -34.72 12.31
C PRO A 195 40.40 -34.35 13.14
N THR A 196 41.14 -35.33 13.64
CA THR A 196 42.42 -35.14 14.36
C THR A 196 43.52 -34.63 13.43
N ASN A 197 43.70 -35.27 12.28
CA ASN A 197 44.67 -34.88 11.26
C ASN A 197 44.24 -33.60 10.55
N ALA A 198 42.94 -33.41 10.35
CA ALA A 198 42.38 -32.20 9.78
C ALA A 198 42.76 -30.96 10.60
N LYS A 199 42.81 -31.03 11.95
CA LYS A 199 43.26 -29.90 12.80
C LYS A 199 44.70 -29.48 12.54
N ILE A 200 45.60 -30.45 12.31
CA ILE A 200 47.01 -30.17 12.01
C ILE A 200 47.13 -29.51 10.63
N ILE A 201 46.41 -30.05 9.64
CA ILE A 201 46.38 -29.51 8.27
C ILE A 201 45.79 -28.11 8.25
N VAL A 202 44.75 -27.86 9.06
CA VAL A 202 44.15 -26.55 9.25
C VAL A 202 45.17 -25.53 9.78
N GLU A 203 45.89 -25.87 10.86
CA GLU A 203 46.87 -24.97 11.44
C GLU A 203 47.95 -24.57 10.43
N ASP A 204 48.41 -25.54 9.64
CA ASP A 204 49.40 -25.32 8.59
C ASP A 204 48.84 -24.47 7.43
N SER A 205 47.59 -24.73 7.03
CA SER A 205 46.91 -23.97 5.97
C SER A 205 46.78 -22.47 6.32
N VAL A 206 46.49 -22.14 7.58
CA VAL A 206 46.36 -20.75 8.06
C VAL A 206 47.72 -20.06 8.14
N ARG A 207 48.79 -20.79 8.50
CA ARG A 207 50.17 -20.25 8.46
C ARG A 207 50.56 -19.84 7.04
N HIS A 208 50.15 -20.61 6.04
CA HIS A 208 50.43 -20.32 4.63
C HIS A 208 49.48 -19.28 4.02
N ASN A 209 48.20 -19.30 4.38
CA ASN A 209 47.22 -18.35 3.88
C ASN A 209 46.37 -17.74 5.02
N PRO A 210 46.91 -16.72 5.71
CA PRO A 210 46.19 -16.08 6.82
C PRO A 210 45.02 -15.20 6.37
N LYS A 211 44.90 -14.89 5.07
CA LYS A 211 43.86 -14.01 4.53
C LYS A 211 42.61 -14.77 4.06
N SER A 212 42.68 -16.09 3.90
CA SER A 212 41.55 -16.87 3.38
C SER A 212 40.46 -17.04 4.42
N VAL A 213 39.30 -16.44 4.14
CA VAL A 213 38.10 -16.59 4.97
C VAL A 213 37.59 -18.04 4.95
N LYS A 214 37.68 -18.74 3.81
CA LYS A 214 37.20 -20.13 3.67
C LYS A 214 37.94 -21.09 4.59
N LEU A 215 39.27 -20.95 4.69
CA LEU A 215 40.07 -21.74 5.61
C LEU A 215 39.72 -21.41 7.06
N TRP A 216 39.54 -20.13 7.38
CA TRP A 216 39.09 -19.71 8.72
C TRP A 216 37.72 -20.29 9.09
N LEU A 217 36.76 -20.37 8.17
CA LEU A 217 35.46 -21.02 8.42
C LEU A 217 35.63 -22.53 8.68
N GLN A 218 36.45 -23.23 7.90
CA GLN A 218 36.70 -24.66 8.11
C GLN A 218 37.42 -24.94 9.45
N VAL A 219 38.33 -24.05 9.87
CA VAL A 219 38.96 -24.10 11.20
C VAL A 219 37.88 -24.12 12.29
N MET A 220 36.86 -23.29 12.13
CA MET A 220 35.80 -23.15 13.12
C MET A 220 34.87 -24.34 13.19
N GLU A 221 34.58 -24.98 12.07
CA GLU A 221 33.78 -26.21 12.04
C GLU A 221 34.49 -27.36 12.77
N LEU A 222 35.81 -27.45 12.64
CA LEU A 222 36.64 -28.51 13.23
C LEU A 222 37.01 -28.25 14.70
N GLU A 223 37.00 -27.00 15.15
CA GLU A 223 37.18 -26.64 16.55
C GLU A 223 35.91 -26.98 17.35
N THR A 224 36.04 -27.67 18.47
CA THR A 224 34.91 -28.03 19.35
C THR A 224 34.77 -27.06 20.53
N GLU A 225 35.82 -26.30 20.85
CA GLU A 225 35.83 -25.38 21.99
C GLU A 225 35.17 -24.03 21.66
N LEU A 226 34.17 -23.65 22.47
CA LEU A 226 33.45 -22.38 22.33
C LEU A 226 34.37 -21.16 22.45
N SER A 227 35.43 -21.25 23.26
CA SER A 227 36.38 -20.15 23.50
C SER A 227 37.16 -19.75 22.24
N VAL A 228 37.50 -20.72 21.39
CA VAL A 228 38.27 -20.49 20.16
C VAL A 228 37.32 -20.09 19.02
N LYS A 229 36.10 -20.64 19.00
CA LYS A 229 35.04 -20.20 18.07
C LYS A 229 34.66 -18.73 18.28
N LYS A 230 34.51 -18.29 19.53
CA LYS A 230 34.23 -16.89 19.89
C LYS A 230 35.26 -15.90 19.35
N ARG A 231 36.52 -16.30 19.23
CA ARG A 231 37.56 -15.42 18.66
C ARG A 231 37.40 -15.15 17.16
N LYS A 232 36.55 -15.91 16.44
CA LYS A 232 36.55 -15.94 14.97
C LYS A 232 35.15 -15.74 14.32
N GLU A 233 34.08 -16.39 14.78
CA GLU A 233 32.66 -16.03 14.47
C GLU A 233 32.05 -15.36 15.69
N ALA A 234 32.61 -14.22 16.04
CA ALA A 234 32.27 -13.51 17.26
C ALA A 234 30.82 -12.99 17.28
N ILE A 235 30.13 -12.94 16.13
CA ILE A 235 28.80 -12.30 16.06
C ILE A 235 27.66 -13.29 16.29
N LYS A 236 27.75 -14.52 15.76
CA LYS A 236 26.65 -15.51 15.85
C LYS A 236 26.66 -16.30 17.15
N LEU A 237 27.83 -16.39 17.81
CA LEU A 237 28.07 -17.25 18.98
C LEU A 237 28.18 -16.48 20.29
N GLU A 238 28.01 -15.16 20.27
CA GLU A 238 28.10 -14.33 21.47
C GLU A 238 26.73 -14.15 22.11
N GLU A 239 26.65 -14.47 23.40
CA GLU A 239 25.42 -14.48 24.19
C GLU A 239 25.03 -13.08 24.67
N ASP A 240 26.01 -12.15 24.75
CA ASP A 240 25.82 -10.81 25.28
C ASP A 240 25.46 -9.77 24.20
N LEU A 241 24.31 -9.12 24.38
CA LEU A 241 23.78 -8.05 23.53
C LEU A 241 24.67 -6.80 23.48
N ALA A 242 25.56 -6.61 24.45
CA ALA A 242 26.46 -5.45 24.49
C ALA A 242 27.72 -5.69 23.64
N ASP A 243 28.36 -6.84 23.79
CA ASP A 243 29.57 -7.19 23.05
C ASP A 243 29.28 -7.42 21.57
N THR A 244 28.14 -8.04 21.25
CA THR A 244 27.63 -8.16 19.88
C THR A 244 27.49 -6.79 19.20
N LYS A 245 26.98 -5.76 19.89
CA LYS A 245 26.88 -4.39 19.36
C LYS A 245 28.25 -3.79 19.05
N ILE A 246 29.20 -3.93 19.98
CA ILE A 246 30.56 -3.39 19.81
C ILE A 246 31.25 -4.09 18.63
N LEU A 247 31.10 -5.42 18.53
CA LEU A 247 31.66 -6.22 17.44
C LEU A 247 31.01 -5.87 16.10
N LEU A 248 29.68 -5.73 16.05
CA LEU A 248 28.95 -5.33 14.84
C LEU A 248 29.29 -3.90 14.41
N ALA A 249 29.42 -2.96 15.35
CA ALA A 249 29.85 -1.59 15.05
C ALA A 249 31.26 -1.57 14.48
N ARG A 250 32.18 -2.38 15.04
CA ARG A 250 33.53 -2.52 14.50
C ARG A 250 33.54 -3.22 13.15
N ALA A 251 32.71 -4.25 12.96
CA ALA A 251 32.59 -4.97 11.69
C ALA A 251 32.02 -4.07 10.58
N ALA A 252 31.01 -3.25 10.89
CA ALA A 252 30.43 -2.29 9.95
C ALA A 252 31.43 -1.20 9.52
N GLN A 253 32.34 -0.79 10.42
CA GLN A 253 33.46 0.11 10.06
C GLN A 253 34.49 -0.56 9.14
N LEU A 254 34.80 -1.84 9.39
CA LEU A 254 35.78 -2.58 8.59
C LEU A 254 35.21 -3.00 7.22
N VAL A 255 33.92 -3.29 7.15
CA VAL A 255 33.20 -3.72 5.94
C VAL A 255 31.97 -2.83 5.72
N PRO A 256 32.16 -1.58 5.25
CA PRO A 256 31.06 -0.63 5.10
C PRO A 256 30.08 -0.99 3.97
N LEU A 257 30.47 -1.87 3.04
CA LEU A 257 29.66 -2.32 1.90
C LEU A 257 28.69 -3.46 2.24
N SER A 258 28.77 -4.03 3.45
CA SER A 258 27.92 -5.13 3.90
C SER A 258 26.60 -4.62 4.45
N ILE A 259 25.50 -4.93 3.77
CA ILE A 259 24.15 -4.49 4.20
C ILE A 259 23.70 -5.26 5.46
N GLU A 260 23.94 -6.56 5.52
CA GLU A 260 23.50 -7.42 6.63
C GLU A 260 24.08 -6.97 7.97
N LEU A 261 25.34 -6.51 8.00
CA LEU A 261 25.96 -5.98 9.22
C LEU A 261 25.27 -4.70 9.70
N TRP A 262 24.91 -3.80 8.78
CA TRP A 262 24.17 -2.58 9.12
C TRP A 262 22.75 -2.88 9.60
N LEU A 263 22.05 -3.83 8.97
CA LEU A 263 20.68 -4.19 9.35
C LEU A 263 20.63 -4.93 10.69
N THR A 264 21.56 -5.84 10.95
CA THR A 264 21.66 -6.54 12.24
C THR A 264 22.01 -5.58 13.37
N LEU A 265 22.92 -4.62 13.13
CA LEU A 265 23.22 -3.58 14.11
C LEU A 265 22.02 -2.65 14.35
N ALA A 266 21.31 -2.24 13.29
CA ALA A 266 20.08 -1.45 13.40
C ALA A 266 18.98 -2.16 14.20
N GLY A 267 18.89 -3.50 14.12
CA GLY A 267 17.93 -4.28 14.91
C GLY A 267 18.25 -4.35 16.41
N LEU A 268 19.49 -4.09 16.81
CA LEU A 268 19.95 -4.16 18.20
C LEU A 268 20.03 -2.79 18.90
N GLU A 269 20.12 -1.71 18.14
CA GLU A 269 20.33 -0.35 18.67
C GLU A 269 19.04 0.33 19.16
N THR A 270 19.21 1.44 19.88
CA THR A 270 18.12 2.33 20.31
C THR A 270 17.76 3.31 19.21
N PHE A 271 16.51 3.79 19.22
CA PHE A 271 15.93 4.65 18.17
C PHE A 271 16.81 5.85 17.76
N GLU A 272 17.44 6.53 18.71
CA GLU A 272 18.30 7.69 18.46
C GLU A 272 19.59 7.32 17.71
N ASN A 273 20.20 6.19 18.07
CA ASN A 273 21.43 5.72 17.44
C ASN A 273 21.15 5.12 16.06
N ILE A 274 20.01 4.42 15.89
CA ILE A 274 19.61 3.83 14.60
C ILE A 274 19.51 4.91 13.52
N GLN A 275 18.98 6.10 13.83
CA GLN A 275 18.92 7.20 12.85
C GLN A 275 20.32 7.60 12.37
N ALA A 276 21.27 7.78 13.29
CA ALA A 276 22.65 8.13 12.95
C ALA A 276 23.35 6.99 12.18
N LEU A 277 23.12 5.76 12.61
CA LEU A 277 23.67 4.55 11.99
C LEU A 277 23.15 4.35 10.57
N LEU A 278 21.85 4.43 10.34
CA LEU A 278 21.26 4.28 9.00
C LEU A 278 21.69 5.42 8.07
N ASN A 279 21.91 6.63 8.60
CA ASN A 279 22.52 7.72 7.83
C ASN A 279 23.96 7.41 7.42
N ASN A 280 24.74 6.77 8.28
CA ASN A 280 26.10 6.33 7.97
C ASN A 280 26.10 5.15 6.98
N ALA A 281 25.21 4.17 7.18
CA ALA A 281 25.01 3.04 6.28
C ALA A 281 24.59 3.50 4.88
N HIS A 282 23.66 4.46 4.79
CA HIS A 282 23.24 5.04 3.50
C HIS A 282 24.39 5.79 2.80
N LYS A 283 25.23 6.53 3.54
CA LYS A 283 26.42 7.17 2.96
C LYS A 283 27.40 6.14 2.41
N ALA A 284 27.54 5.00 3.07
CA ALA A 284 28.39 3.90 2.62
C ALA A 284 27.77 3.14 1.43
N ILE A 285 26.45 2.96 1.41
CA ILE A 285 25.72 2.18 0.39
C ILE A 285 24.47 2.96 -0.10
N PRO A 286 24.62 3.89 -1.06
CA PRO A 286 23.49 4.62 -1.62
C PRO A 286 22.58 3.77 -2.52
N THR A 287 23.13 2.68 -3.09
CA THR A 287 22.48 1.86 -4.12
C THR A 287 21.55 0.77 -3.57
N SER A 288 21.61 0.49 -2.26
CA SER A 288 20.82 -0.62 -1.68
C SER A 288 19.42 -0.16 -1.26
N PRO A 289 18.34 -0.79 -1.78
CA PRO A 289 16.97 -0.47 -1.37
C PRO A 289 16.65 -0.91 0.07
N GLU A 290 17.34 -1.92 0.60
CA GLU A 290 17.08 -2.45 1.95
C GLU A 290 17.36 -1.43 3.06
N VAL A 291 18.45 -0.66 2.94
CA VAL A 291 18.77 0.44 3.87
C VAL A 291 17.71 1.55 3.78
N TRP A 292 17.19 1.82 2.58
CA TRP A 292 16.09 2.76 2.38
C TRP A 292 14.79 2.27 3.02
N ILE A 293 14.47 0.97 2.89
CA ILE A 293 13.31 0.35 3.54
C ILE A 293 13.45 0.40 5.06
N ALA A 294 14.63 0.09 5.61
CA ALA A 294 14.88 0.17 7.05
C ALA A 294 14.73 1.60 7.58
N ARG A 295 15.23 2.59 6.83
CA ARG A 295 15.05 4.01 7.16
C ARG A 295 13.59 4.44 7.06
N ALA A 296 12.86 3.99 6.04
CA ALA A 296 11.44 4.26 5.89
C ALA A 296 10.63 3.66 7.06
N ARG A 297 10.90 2.42 7.46
CA ARG A 297 10.29 1.79 8.64
C ARG A 297 10.57 2.56 9.92
N LEU A 298 11.80 3.07 10.08
CA LEU A 298 12.14 3.91 11.22
C LEU A 298 11.41 5.26 11.19
N GLN A 299 11.24 5.85 10.01
CA GLN A 299 10.44 7.06 9.80
C GLN A 299 8.96 6.81 10.10
N GLU A 300 8.41 5.66 9.70
CA GLU A 300 7.04 5.23 10.03
C GLU A 300 6.86 5.01 11.54
N ALA A 301 7.91 4.53 12.22
CA ALA A 301 7.91 4.38 13.67
C ALA A 301 7.98 5.73 14.41
N VAL A 302 8.47 6.80 13.77
CA VAL A 302 8.31 8.17 14.29
C VAL A 302 6.83 8.54 14.12
N PRO A 303 6.05 8.77 15.19
CA PRO A 303 4.65 9.12 15.02
C PRO A 303 4.55 10.42 14.22
N THR A 304 3.80 10.36 13.11
CA THR A 304 3.57 11.55 12.30
C THR A 304 2.68 12.52 13.05
N ARG A 305 2.68 13.80 12.66
CA ARG A 305 1.76 14.80 13.23
C ARG A 305 0.30 14.32 13.24
N GLU A 306 -0.12 13.62 12.19
CA GLU A 306 -1.48 13.07 12.11
C GLU A 306 -1.74 12.01 13.18
N ASP A 307 -0.72 11.23 13.56
CA ASP A 307 -0.84 10.23 14.62
C ASP A 307 -0.86 10.87 16.01
N TRP A 308 -0.12 11.95 16.23
CA TRP A 308 -0.25 12.79 17.43
C TRP A 308 -1.67 13.37 17.58
N ILE A 309 -2.25 13.84 16.48
CA ILE A 309 -3.63 14.35 16.48
C ILE A 309 -4.62 13.21 16.74
N LYS A 310 -4.46 12.04 16.12
CA LYS A 310 -5.31 10.86 16.42
C LYS A 310 -5.22 10.44 17.88
N GLU A 311 -4.05 10.48 18.49
CA GLU A 311 -3.89 10.14 19.89
C GLU A 311 -4.55 11.19 20.81
N ALA A 312 -4.47 12.48 20.45
CA ALA A 312 -5.25 13.52 21.12
C ALA A 312 -6.76 13.29 20.97
N GLU A 313 -7.23 12.88 19.78
CA GLU A 313 -8.65 12.56 19.53
C GLU A 313 -9.14 11.37 20.37
N LYS A 314 -8.30 10.35 20.61
CA LYS A 314 -8.60 9.24 21.54
C LYS A 314 -8.67 9.70 22.99
N CYS A 315 -7.74 10.53 23.43
CA CYS A 315 -7.80 11.10 24.78
C CYS A 315 -9.09 11.92 25.00
N GLU A 316 -9.65 12.54 23.95
CA GLU A 316 -10.92 13.27 24.03
C GLU A 316 -12.11 12.31 24.16
N GLU A 317 -12.07 11.15 23.48
CA GLU A 317 -13.06 10.08 23.67
C GLU A 317 -13.08 9.53 25.09
N GLU A 318 -11.90 9.43 25.69
CA GLU A 318 -11.72 9.01 27.08
C GLU A 318 -12.07 10.11 28.10
N GLY A 319 -12.29 11.35 27.64
CA GLY A 319 -12.67 12.50 28.46
C GLY A 319 -11.50 13.24 29.13
N ALA A 320 -10.25 12.92 28.77
CA ALA A 320 -9.05 13.53 29.32
C ALA A 320 -8.67 14.81 28.55
N VAL A 321 -9.46 15.88 28.71
CA VAL A 321 -9.34 17.12 27.93
C VAL A 321 -7.97 17.82 28.12
N GLU A 322 -7.41 17.80 29.34
CA GLU A 322 -6.12 18.44 29.63
C GLU A 322 -4.94 17.71 28.96
N THR A 323 -4.99 16.38 28.85
CA THR A 323 -3.96 15.61 28.16
C THR A 323 -4.04 15.84 26.65
N CYS A 324 -5.24 15.92 26.07
CA CYS A 324 -5.42 16.34 24.67
C CYS A 324 -4.76 17.69 24.39
N GLN A 325 -5.02 18.69 25.26
CA GLN A 325 -4.44 20.02 25.11
C GLN A 325 -2.92 19.99 25.19
N ALA A 326 -2.35 19.20 26.11
CA ALA A 326 -0.90 19.04 26.23
C ALA A 326 -0.30 18.36 24.99
N ILE A 327 -0.89 17.27 24.52
CA ILE A 327 -0.46 16.55 23.31
C ILE A 327 -0.45 17.49 22.10
N ILE A 328 -1.49 18.32 21.94
CA ILE A 328 -1.60 19.26 20.82
C ILE A 328 -0.56 20.39 20.92
N ARG A 329 -0.23 20.87 22.12
CA ARG A 329 0.83 21.87 22.31
C ARG A 329 2.21 21.33 22.00
N GLU A 330 2.47 20.08 22.35
CA GLU A 330 3.74 19.39 22.10
C GLU A 330 3.84 18.78 20.70
N THR A 331 2.74 18.78 19.93
CA THR A 331 2.72 18.19 18.59
C THR A 331 3.75 18.90 17.70
N PRO A 332 4.71 18.16 17.11
CA PRO A 332 5.75 18.77 16.30
C PRO A 332 5.17 19.31 14.99
N GLY A 333 5.35 20.61 14.75
CA GLY A 333 4.99 21.30 13.51
C GLY A 333 3.97 22.42 13.67
N GLN A 334 3.82 23.28 12.66
CA GLN A 334 2.85 24.38 12.69
C GLN A 334 1.44 23.84 12.46
N LEU A 335 0.63 23.71 13.51
CA LEU A 335 -0.79 23.41 13.39
C LEU A 335 -1.47 24.41 12.44
N VAL A 336 -2.25 23.90 11.50
CA VAL A 336 -2.97 24.67 10.47
C VAL A 336 -4.46 24.58 10.75
N MET A 337 -5.21 25.58 10.27
CA MET A 337 -6.68 25.62 10.35
C MET A 337 -7.34 24.35 9.82
N ASP A 338 -6.76 23.73 8.79
CA ASP A 338 -7.31 22.55 8.12
C ASP A 338 -7.36 21.35 9.08
N ASP A 339 -6.34 21.14 9.92
CA ASP A 339 -6.33 20.08 10.94
C ASP A 339 -7.49 20.26 11.92
N ALA A 340 -7.73 21.49 12.38
CA ALA A 340 -8.86 21.77 13.26
C ALA A 340 -10.20 21.48 12.56
N GLN A 341 -10.32 21.79 11.27
CA GLN A 341 -11.51 21.44 10.48
C GLN A 341 -11.69 19.94 10.32
N THR A 342 -10.61 19.17 10.16
CA THR A 342 -10.69 17.70 10.14
C THR A 342 -11.19 17.15 11.47
N SER A 343 -10.71 17.66 12.61
CA SER A 343 -11.20 17.24 13.93
C SER A 343 -12.66 17.65 14.17
N ILE A 344 -13.11 18.79 13.65
CA ILE A 344 -14.54 19.18 13.66
C ILE A 344 -15.38 18.19 12.85
N SER A 345 -14.91 17.77 11.66
CA SER A 345 -15.63 16.78 10.85
C SER A 345 -15.76 15.42 11.54
N ARG A 346 -14.82 15.10 12.45
CA ARG A 346 -14.82 13.92 13.31
C ARG A 346 -15.57 14.11 14.64
N ALA A 347 -16.19 15.27 14.85
CA ALA A 347 -16.89 15.66 16.08
C ALA A 347 -16.01 15.69 17.35
N LYS A 348 -14.71 15.98 17.19
CA LYS A 348 -13.74 16.18 18.27
C LYS A 348 -13.52 17.67 18.49
N TYR A 349 -14.33 18.25 19.38
CA TYR A 349 -14.42 19.69 19.54
C TYR A 349 -13.34 20.22 20.50
N GLU A 350 -12.95 19.48 21.53
CA GLU A 350 -11.92 19.92 22.47
C GLU A 350 -10.52 19.91 21.84
N THR A 351 -10.22 18.90 21.02
CA THR A 351 -9.03 18.83 20.17
C THR A 351 -9.00 20.02 19.21
N ALA A 352 -10.13 20.34 18.57
CA ALA A 352 -10.24 21.48 17.69
C ALA A 352 -10.04 22.82 18.43
N ARG A 353 -10.59 22.98 19.66
CA ARG A 353 -10.36 24.16 20.51
C ARG A 353 -8.90 24.34 20.87
N ALA A 354 -8.24 23.27 21.32
CA ALA A 354 -6.82 23.28 21.64
C ALA A 354 -5.97 23.64 20.42
N THR A 355 -6.33 23.09 19.25
CA THR A 355 -5.67 23.39 17.98
C THR A 355 -5.85 24.86 17.61
N TYR A 356 -7.07 25.40 17.70
CA TYR A 356 -7.30 26.83 17.48
C TYR A 356 -6.54 27.71 18.48
N ALA A 357 -6.54 27.38 19.77
CA ALA A 357 -5.77 28.12 20.77
C ALA A 357 -4.26 28.13 20.44
N CYS A 358 -3.70 26.99 20.02
CA CYS A 358 -2.32 26.89 19.59
C CYS A 358 -2.06 27.74 18.33
N THR A 359 -2.89 27.62 17.29
CA THR A 359 -2.74 28.40 16.06
C THR A 359 -2.87 29.90 16.29
N LEU A 360 -3.73 30.34 17.21
CA LEU A 360 -3.93 31.75 17.56
C LEU A 360 -2.76 32.32 18.36
N SER A 361 -2.12 31.52 19.20
CA SER A 361 -0.90 31.93 19.90
C SER A 361 0.24 32.26 18.93
N VAL A 362 0.32 31.51 17.81
CA VAL A 362 1.30 31.70 16.74
C VAL A 362 0.87 32.81 15.76
N PHE A 363 -0.42 32.86 15.39
CA PHE A 363 -0.96 33.76 14.36
C PHE A 363 -2.05 34.70 14.89
N ARG A 364 -1.64 35.76 15.61
CA ARG A 364 -2.59 36.69 16.26
C ARG A 364 -3.39 37.59 15.32
N VAL A 365 -2.90 37.86 14.10
CA VAL A 365 -3.44 38.94 13.23
C VAL A 365 -4.42 38.43 12.16
N LYS A 366 -4.46 37.12 11.87
CA LYS A 366 -5.24 36.58 10.75
C LYS A 366 -6.73 36.49 11.11
N LYS A 367 -7.56 37.31 10.46
CA LYS A 367 -9.03 37.35 10.65
C LYS A 367 -9.78 36.06 10.30
N SER A 368 -9.22 35.17 9.49
CA SER A 368 -9.86 33.90 9.11
C SER A 368 -9.86 32.90 10.26
N ILE A 369 -8.74 32.78 10.98
CA ILE A 369 -8.57 31.84 12.09
C ILE A 369 -9.50 32.25 13.24
N TRP A 370 -9.54 33.54 13.58
CA TRP A 370 -10.47 34.06 14.58
C TRP A 370 -11.95 33.88 14.22
N ARG A 371 -12.30 33.95 12.93
CA ARG A 371 -13.68 33.66 12.49
C ARG A 371 -14.02 32.18 12.66
N ALA A 372 -13.14 31.29 12.18
CA ALA A 372 -13.35 29.85 12.29
C ALA A 372 -13.43 29.38 13.76
N ALA A 373 -12.61 29.94 14.65
CA ALA A 373 -12.68 29.68 16.08
C ALA A 373 -14.00 30.18 16.70
N ALA A 374 -14.46 31.38 16.32
CA ALA A 374 -15.74 31.92 16.79
C ALA A 374 -16.93 31.10 16.29
N ASP A 375 -16.89 30.64 15.04
CA ASP A 375 -17.93 29.79 14.46
C ASP A 375 -17.98 28.40 15.15
N LEU A 376 -16.82 27.85 15.53
CA LEU A 376 -16.75 26.62 16.33
C LEU A 376 -17.41 26.80 17.70
N GLU A 377 -17.07 27.86 18.43
CA GLU A 377 -17.65 28.11 19.75
C GLU A 377 -19.14 28.46 19.69
N LYS A 378 -19.59 29.10 18.61
CA LYS A 378 -21.01 29.38 18.41
C LYS A 378 -21.82 28.10 18.20
N ASN A 379 -21.28 27.14 17.45
CA ASN A 379 -21.99 25.90 17.12
C ASN A 379 -21.89 24.85 18.24
N HIS A 380 -20.76 24.78 18.94
CA HIS A 380 -20.43 23.67 19.85
C HIS A 380 -19.98 24.11 21.25
N GLY A 381 -19.86 25.42 21.51
CA GLY A 381 -19.26 25.98 22.71
C GLY A 381 -20.24 26.47 23.78
N THR A 382 -19.68 26.78 24.94
CA THR A 382 -20.36 27.53 26.00
C THR A 382 -20.33 29.03 25.66
N LYS A 383 -21.39 29.76 26.02
CA LYS A 383 -21.49 31.22 25.76
C LYS A 383 -20.32 31.99 26.36
N GLU A 384 -19.77 31.51 27.47
CA GLU A 384 -18.64 32.12 28.18
C GLU A 384 -17.31 31.89 27.45
N ALA A 385 -17.06 30.69 26.93
CA ALA A 385 -15.88 30.40 26.11
C ALA A 385 -15.88 31.23 24.82
N CYS A 386 -17.04 31.36 24.18
CA CYS A 386 -17.24 32.24 23.03
C CYS A 386 -16.89 33.70 23.36
N TRP A 387 -17.30 34.21 24.52
CA TRP A 387 -16.95 35.57 24.93
C TRP A 387 -15.48 35.75 25.26
N ASN A 388 -14.82 34.74 25.81
CA ASN A 388 -13.39 34.80 26.10
C ASN A 388 -12.58 34.85 24.81
N VAL A 389 -12.92 33.98 23.84
CA VAL A 389 -12.28 33.97 22.51
C VAL A 389 -12.55 35.29 21.80
N LEU A 390 -13.81 35.74 21.71
CA LEU A 390 -14.16 37.02 21.08
C LEU A 390 -13.63 38.25 21.83
N GLY A 391 -13.39 38.15 23.14
CA GLY A 391 -12.72 39.17 23.93
C GLY A 391 -11.24 39.29 23.57
N GLN A 392 -10.55 38.15 23.41
CA GLN A 392 -9.17 38.09 22.94
C GLN A 392 -9.04 38.60 21.49
N VAL A 393 -10.05 38.34 20.65
CA VAL A 393 -10.11 38.86 19.26
C VAL A 393 -10.01 40.38 19.23
N VAL A 394 -10.70 41.06 20.16
CA VAL A 394 -10.74 42.53 20.23
C VAL A 394 -9.36 43.12 20.51
N GLU A 395 -8.58 42.47 21.36
CA GLU A 395 -7.21 42.91 21.67
C GLU A 395 -6.22 42.61 20.54
N ALA A 396 -6.44 41.49 19.83
CA ALA A 396 -5.53 41.03 18.79
C ALA A 396 -5.78 41.65 17.40
N CYS A 397 -7.04 41.99 17.06
CA CYS A 397 -7.45 42.39 15.72
C CYS A 397 -8.40 43.62 15.68
N PRO A 398 -7.88 44.85 15.86
CA PRO A 398 -8.70 46.08 15.83
C PRO A 398 -9.36 46.37 14.47
N GLN A 399 -8.72 45.94 13.38
CA GLN A 399 -9.11 46.27 12.00
C GLN A 399 -10.25 45.41 11.44
N SER A 400 -10.61 44.30 12.10
CA SER A 400 -11.56 43.33 11.54
C SER A 400 -13.00 43.60 11.97
N GLU A 401 -13.78 44.26 11.10
CA GLU A 401 -15.19 44.60 11.36
C GLU A 401 -16.09 43.39 11.62
N VAL A 402 -15.91 42.33 10.83
CA VAL A 402 -16.75 41.13 10.92
C VAL A 402 -16.66 40.51 12.32
N LEU A 403 -15.48 40.52 12.93
CA LEU A 403 -15.27 40.00 14.28
C LEU A 403 -15.95 40.87 15.35
N TRP A 404 -15.85 42.19 15.23
CA TRP A 404 -16.58 43.12 16.09
C TRP A 404 -18.09 42.93 16.02
N LEU A 405 -18.62 42.72 14.80
CA LEU A 405 -20.04 42.48 14.59
C LEU A 405 -20.52 41.16 15.18
N MET A 406 -19.71 40.10 15.11
CA MET A 406 -20.03 38.83 15.77
C MET A 406 -20.10 39.00 17.29
N LEU A 407 -19.13 39.69 17.91
CA LEU A 407 -19.17 39.95 19.35
C LEU A 407 -20.40 40.77 19.76
N VAL A 408 -20.79 41.79 18.98
CA VAL A 408 -22.00 42.57 19.26
C VAL A 408 -23.26 41.71 19.18
N LYS A 409 -23.37 40.85 18.15
CA LYS A 409 -24.50 39.93 17.99
C LYS A 409 -24.59 38.91 19.14
N GLU A 410 -23.46 38.33 19.56
CA GLU A 410 -23.42 37.38 20.68
C GLU A 410 -23.81 38.05 22.00
N LYS A 411 -23.28 39.25 22.28
CA LYS A 411 -23.68 40.03 23.47
C LYS A 411 -25.15 40.47 23.42
N GLN A 412 -25.68 40.70 22.23
CA GLN A 412 -27.09 41.02 22.02
C GLN A 412 -27.99 39.79 22.27
N GLN A 413 -27.64 38.63 21.73
CA GLN A 413 -28.39 37.38 21.95
C GLN A 413 -28.38 36.93 23.41
N ALA A 414 -27.34 37.30 24.16
CA ALA A 414 -27.27 37.09 25.59
C ALA A 414 -28.08 38.10 26.42
N GLY A 415 -28.77 39.07 25.79
CA GLY A 415 -29.58 40.10 26.47
C GLY A 415 -28.77 41.27 27.06
N GLY A 416 -27.44 41.28 26.91
CA GLY A 416 -26.54 42.29 27.46
C GLY A 416 -26.47 43.56 26.60
N ILE A 417 -27.51 44.39 26.63
CA ILE A 417 -27.60 45.64 25.83
C ILE A 417 -26.45 46.61 26.17
N THR A 418 -26.12 46.73 27.46
CA THR A 418 -25.04 47.59 27.95
C THR A 418 -23.67 47.06 27.52
N GLY A 419 -23.47 45.74 27.56
CA GLY A 419 -22.27 45.08 27.07
C GLY A 419 -22.05 45.33 25.58
N ALA A 420 -23.10 45.19 24.76
CA ALA A 420 -23.05 45.47 23.33
C ALA A 420 -22.69 46.94 23.02
N ARG A 421 -23.20 47.90 23.81
CA ARG A 421 -22.83 49.33 23.67
C ARG A 421 -21.39 49.61 24.04
N ILE A 422 -20.88 49.00 25.10
CA ILE A 422 -19.48 49.14 25.51
C ILE A 422 -18.55 48.59 24.43
N VAL A 423 -18.89 47.42 23.87
CA VAL A 423 -18.14 46.81 22.75
C VAL A 423 -18.17 47.71 21.52
N LEU A 424 -19.34 48.24 21.13
CA LEU A 424 -19.45 49.19 20.01
C LEU A 424 -18.66 50.49 20.27
N GLY A 425 -18.71 51.03 21.49
CA GLY A 425 -17.92 52.19 21.89
C GLY A 425 -16.41 51.93 21.78
N LYS A 426 -15.94 50.75 22.20
CA LYS A 426 -14.56 50.30 21.98
C LYS A 426 -14.23 50.15 20.49
N ALA A 427 -15.17 49.66 19.68
CA ALA A 427 -14.98 49.47 18.24
C ALA A 427 -14.84 50.79 17.45
N PHE A 428 -15.51 51.86 17.90
CA PHE A 428 -15.32 53.22 17.38
C PHE A 428 -13.98 53.84 17.80
N GLY A 429 -13.47 53.47 18.98
CA GLY A 429 -12.20 53.99 19.49
C GLY A 429 -10.94 53.39 18.84
N GLN A 430 -11.03 52.18 18.27
CA GLN A 430 -9.84 51.43 17.84
C GLN A 430 -9.65 51.25 16.32
N GLY A 431 -10.63 51.57 15.45
CA GLY A 431 -10.52 51.24 14.03
C GLY A 431 -11.14 52.25 13.05
N PRO A 432 -10.91 52.07 11.74
CA PRO A 432 -11.47 52.92 10.69
C PRO A 432 -13.00 52.96 10.73
N ASN A 433 -13.56 54.12 10.37
CA ASN A 433 -15.00 54.36 10.34
C ASN A 433 -15.60 53.71 9.10
N ASN A 434 -16.18 52.52 9.29
CA ASN A 434 -16.82 51.75 8.22
C ASN A 434 -18.32 51.63 8.46
N GLU A 435 -19.05 51.56 7.35
CA GLU A 435 -20.51 51.60 7.30
C GLU A 435 -21.17 50.53 8.16
N ASP A 436 -20.59 49.32 8.17
CA ASP A 436 -21.20 48.18 8.85
C ASP A 436 -21.21 48.32 10.39
N LYS A 437 -20.23 49.01 10.98
CA LYS A 437 -20.22 49.35 12.41
C LYS A 437 -21.39 50.27 12.76
N TRP A 438 -21.58 51.34 11.98
CA TRP A 438 -22.70 52.28 12.14
C TRP A 438 -24.05 51.62 11.95
N LEU A 439 -24.16 50.77 10.93
CA LEU A 439 -25.38 50.03 10.63
C LEU A 439 -25.75 49.03 11.72
N ALA A 440 -24.77 48.40 12.38
CA ALA A 440 -25.01 47.50 13.50
C ALA A 440 -25.39 48.26 14.79
N ALA A 441 -24.70 49.37 15.08
CA ALA A 441 -25.08 50.26 16.16
C ALA A 441 -26.51 50.78 15.97
N PHE A 442 -26.87 51.20 14.76
CA PHE A 442 -28.21 51.64 14.42
C PHE A 442 -29.25 50.52 14.62
N LYS A 443 -28.99 49.30 14.13
CA LYS A 443 -29.89 48.14 14.32
C LYS A 443 -30.15 47.88 15.81
N LEU A 444 -29.08 47.87 16.63
CA LEU A 444 -29.19 47.68 18.08
C LEU A 444 -30.08 48.75 18.74
N GLN A 445 -29.98 50.01 18.33
CA GLN A 445 -30.79 51.09 18.90
C GLN A 445 -32.24 51.08 18.38
N ALA A 446 -32.43 50.69 17.11
CA ALA A 446 -33.74 50.58 16.49
C ALA A 446 -34.59 49.46 17.11
N GLU A 447 -33.98 48.30 17.38
CA GLU A 447 -34.64 47.16 18.04
C GLU A 447 -35.00 47.48 19.51
N ASN A 448 -34.25 48.39 20.16
CA ASN A 448 -34.47 48.81 21.55
C ASN A 448 -35.34 50.08 21.69
N THR A 449 -36.11 50.46 20.66
CA THR A 449 -37.05 51.61 20.61
C THR A 449 -36.48 52.98 21.01
N GLN A 450 -35.15 53.13 21.08
CA GLN A 450 -34.48 54.40 21.39
C GLN A 450 -34.32 55.23 20.12
N HIS A 451 -35.43 55.82 19.69
CA HIS A 451 -35.51 56.56 18.42
C HIS A 451 -34.69 57.86 18.40
N ALA A 452 -34.37 58.45 19.56
CA ALA A 452 -33.59 59.67 19.66
C ALA A 452 -32.09 59.43 19.41
N THR A 453 -31.49 58.47 20.13
CA THR A 453 -30.08 58.08 19.95
C THR A 453 -29.85 57.51 18.54
N ALA A 454 -30.81 56.74 18.00
CA ALA A 454 -30.75 56.25 16.63
C ALA A 454 -30.74 57.39 15.59
N ARG A 455 -31.48 58.48 15.82
CA ARG A 455 -31.46 59.67 14.95
C ARG A 455 -30.13 60.41 15.02
N GLU A 456 -29.57 60.54 16.21
CA GLU A 456 -28.26 61.17 16.41
C GLU A 456 -27.14 60.37 15.74
N LEU A 457 -27.13 59.04 15.91
CA LEU A 457 -26.19 58.14 15.23
C LEU A 457 -26.30 58.19 13.70
N LEU A 458 -27.51 58.31 13.16
CA LEU A 458 -27.70 58.51 11.72
C LEU A 458 -27.27 59.91 11.26
N ALA A 459 -27.42 60.94 12.10
CA ALA A 459 -26.96 62.29 11.79
C ALA A 459 -25.43 62.42 11.89
N THR A 460 -24.76 61.62 12.73
CA THR A 460 -23.30 61.49 12.71
C THR A 460 -22.83 60.68 11.52
N ALA A 461 -23.49 59.55 11.20
CA ALA A 461 -23.13 58.72 10.05
C ALA A 461 -23.29 59.45 8.70
N ARG A 462 -24.26 60.37 8.56
CA ARG A 462 -24.43 61.21 7.36
C ARG A 462 -23.31 62.22 7.14
N ARG A 463 -22.59 62.59 8.20
CA ARG A 463 -21.47 63.53 8.12
C ARG A 463 -20.18 62.87 7.65
N GLU A 464 -20.14 61.53 7.67
CA GLU A 464 -19.01 60.75 7.17
C GLU A 464 -19.27 60.35 5.70
N GLU A 465 -18.29 60.59 4.83
CA GLU A 465 -18.39 60.29 3.39
C GLU A 465 -18.39 58.77 3.13
N GLY A 466 -19.16 58.31 2.12
CA GLY A 466 -19.19 56.91 1.68
C GLY A 466 -20.29 56.00 2.25
N MET A 467 -21.32 56.58 2.90
CA MET A 467 -22.34 55.84 3.67
C MET A 467 -23.71 55.72 2.97
N ASP A 468 -23.75 55.24 1.74
CA ASP A 468 -24.97 55.19 0.92
C ASP A 468 -26.06 54.26 1.50
N ARG A 469 -25.68 53.17 2.16
CA ARG A 469 -26.62 52.25 2.83
C ARG A 469 -27.11 52.84 4.15
N ALA A 470 -26.31 53.66 4.85
CA ALA A 470 -26.76 54.41 6.01
C ALA A 470 -27.86 55.42 5.63
N TRP A 471 -27.73 56.07 4.48
CA TRP A 471 -28.80 56.90 3.92
C TRP A 471 -30.09 56.09 3.70
N VAL A 472 -30.00 54.93 3.02
CA VAL A 472 -31.15 54.04 2.77
C VAL A 472 -31.81 53.58 4.07
N LYS A 473 -31.04 53.17 5.08
CA LYS A 473 -31.62 52.78 6.39
C LYS A 473 -32.25 53.95 7.13
N SER A 474 -31.67 55.15 7.01
CA SER A 474 -32.25 56.35 7.61
C SER A 474 -33.60 56.71 7.00
N VAL A 475 -33.77 56.47 5.70
CA VAL A 475 -35.04 56.63 4.99
C VAL A 475 -36.02 55.55 5.43
N ALA A 476 -35.62 54.28 5.43
CA ALA A 476 -36.48 53.19 5.89
C ALA A 476 -36.98 53.41 7.32
N PHE A 477 -36.13 53.90 8.21
CA PHE A 477 -36.48 54.23 9.59
C PHE A 477 -37.46 55.40 9.70
N LYS A 478 -37.26 56.46 8.91
CA LYS A 478 -38.20 57.60 8.85
C LYS A 478 -39.54 57.21 8.23
N CYS A 479 -39.54 56.31 7.24
CA CYS A 479 -40.75 55.73 6.66
C CYS A 479 -41.50 54.89 7.68
N GLN A 480 -40.80 54.09 8.49
CA GLN A 480 -41.40 53.32 9.59
C GLN A 480 -42.03 54.23 10.66
N GLN A 481 -41.54 55.47 10.79
CA GLN A 481 -42.10 56.51 11.66
C GLN A 481 -43.23 57.34 11.01
N GLY A 482 -43.62 57.04 9.77
CA GLY A 482 -44.77 57.65 9.09
C GLY A 482 -44.56 59.05 8.51
N ASN A 483 -43.31 59.53 8.40
CA ASN A 483 -43.04 60.90 7.95
C ASN A 483 -42.78 60.94 6.42
N THR A 484 -43.77 61.39 5.63
CA THR A 484 -43.80 61.32 4.16
C THR A 484 -43.00 62.42 3.45
N ASP A 485 -42.80 63.57 4.09
CA ASP A 485 -42.30 64.77 3.41
C ASP A 485 -40.78 64.73 3.21
N ALA A 486 -40.07 63.99 4.07
CA ALA A 486 -38.65 63.75 3.93
C ALA A 486 -38.28 62.93 2.67
N VAL A 487 -39.23 62.22 2.06
CA VAL A 487 -39.01 61.40 0.86
C VAL A 487 -38.73 62.25 -0.39
N LEU A 488 -39.28 63.48 -0.42
CA LEU A 488 -39.10 64.42 -1.53
C LEU A 488 -37.71 65.08 -1.52
N ASP A 489 -37.20 65.43 -0.33
CA ASP A 489 -35.85 66.02 -0.18
C ASP A 489 -34.74 65.07 -0.69
N PHE A 490 -34.96 63.75 -0.63
CA PHE A 490 -33.99 62.75 -1.09
C PHE A 490 -34.02 62.45 -2.58
N LYS A 491 -35.10 62.81 -3.29
CA LYS A 491 -35.18 62.69 -4.75
C LYS A 491 -34.10 63.54 -5.45
N ASN A 492 -33.67 64.61 -4.77
CA ASN A 492 -32.66 65.56 -5.24
C ASN A 492 -31.21 65.18 -4.83
N ALA A 493 -31.03 64.34 -3.81
CA ALA A 493 -29.72 63.98 -3.26
C ALA A 493 -29.07 62.75 -3.93
N GLY A 494 -29.29 62.59 -5.23
CA GLY A 494 -29.08 61.34 -5.98
C GLY A 494 -27.75 60.59 -5.71
N ILE A 495 -27.89 59.30 -5.38
CA ILE A 495 -26.97 58.14 -5.43
C ILE A 495 -27.86 56.95 -4.97
N LEU A 496 -27.95 55.73 -5.52
CA LEU A 496 -27.30 54.94 -6.55
C LEU A 496 -28.36 53.93 -7.06
N PHE A 497 -28.17 53.34 -8.23
CA PHE A 497 -28.87 52.22 -8.91
C PHE A 497 -30.01 51.44 -8.17
N ARG A 498 -29.88 51.08 -6.89
CA ARG A 498 -30.96 50.48 -6.08
C ARG A 498 -32.15 51.43 -5.82
N ALA A 499 -31.92 52.74 -5.75
CA ALA A 499 -32.98 53.73 -5.69
C ALA A 499 -33.80 53.78 -7.00
N ARG A 500 -33.19 53.43 -8.14
CA ARG A 500 -33.90 53.23 -9.42
C ARG A 500 -34.77 51.96 -9.43
N LEU A 501 -34.35 50.89 -8.76
CA LEU A 501 -35.18 49.70 -8.56
C LEU A 501 -36.34 49.99 -7.60
N ALA A 502 -36.09 50.76 -6.52
CA ALA A 502 -37.13 51.22 -5.61
C ALA A 502 -38.10 52.20 -6.30
N SER A 503 -37.62 53.09 -7.16
CA SER A 503 -38.47 53.97 -7.97
C SER A 503 -39.27 53.17 -8.99
N ALA A 504 -38.71 52.13 -9.62
CA ALA A 504 -39.46 51.20 -10.48
C ALA A 504 -40.55 50.44 -9.71
N ARG A 505 -40.29 50.02 -8.47
CA ARG A 505 -41.30 49.43 -7.56
C ARG A 505 -42.42 50.40 -7.20
N ILE A 506 -42.13 51.70 -7.11
CA ILE A 506 -43.11 52.76 -6.81
C ILE A 506 -43.89 53.15 -8.08
N GLU A 507 -43.23 53.21 -9.23
CA GLU A 507 -43.82 53.46 -10.56
C GLU A 507 -44.71 52.29 -11.03
N ARG A 508 -44.60 51.08 -10.42
CA ARG A 508 -45.56 49.98 -10.64
C ARG A 508 -47.02 50.34 -10.32
N ARG A 509 -47.29 51.40 -9.56
CA ARG A 509 -48.66 51.89 -9.34
C ARG A 509 -49.22 52.65 -10.56
N ALA A 510 -48.39 53.00 -11.56
CA ALA A 510 -48.77 53.71 -12.77
C ALA A 510 -48.28 52.95 -14.03
N ASN A 511 -49.16 52.12 -14.61
CA ASN A 511 -48.81 51.15 -15.65
C ASN A 511 -48.42 51.76 -17.01
N SER A 512 -47.52 51.04 -17.72
CA SER A 512 -46.97 51.16 -19.09
C SER A 512 -45.50 51.58 -19.21
N GLN A 513 -45.03 52.58 -18.47
CA GLN A 513 -43.61 53.03 -18.54
C GLN A 513 -42.62 52.02 -17.94
N ALA A 514 -43.08 51.19 -16.99
CA ALA A 514 -42.27 50.17 -16.31
C ALA A 514 -41.69 49.12 -17.28
N LYS A 515 -42.43 48.71 -18.32
CA LYS A 515 -41.95 47.72 -19.31
C LYS A 515 -40.73 48.25 -20.08
N THR A 516 -40.84 49.48 -20.58
CA THR A 516 -39.77 50.13 -21.35
C THR A 516 -38.51 50.42 -20.54
N LEU A 517 -38.67 50.70 -19.24
CA LEU A 517 -37.55 50.90 -18.31
C LEU A 517 -36.88 49.56 -17.96
N MET A 518 -37.67 48.49 -17.85
CA MET A 518 -37.16 47.15 -17.58
C MET A 518 -36.37 46.57 -18.76
N ASP A 519 -36.84 46.76 -19.98
CA ASP A 519 -36.10 46.34 -21.19
C ASP A 519 -34.77 47.09 -21.32
N LYS A 520 -34.76 48.40 -21.02
CA LYS A 520 -33.53 49.20 -20.95
C LYS A 520 -32.60 48.74 -19.81
N ALA A 521 -33.14 48.21 -18.71
CA ALA A 521 -32.35 47.69 -17.60
C ALA A 521 -31.73 46.32 -17.94
N LEU A 522 -32.49 45.43 -18.59
CA LEU A 522 -32.01 44.12 -19.06
C LEU A 522 -30.95 44.25 -20.16
N GLN A 523 -31.05 45.25 -21.03
CA GLN A 523 -30.00 45.57 -22.02
C GLN A 523 -28.69 46.00 -21.37
N LYS A 524 -28.75 46.68 -20.23
CA LYS A 524 -27.55 47.17 -19.50
C LYS A 524 -26.95 46.11 -18.57
N CYS A 525 -27.79 45.23 -18.02
CA CYS A 525 -27.39 44.22 -17.05
C CYS A 525 -28.01 42.87 -17.42
N THR A 526 -27.38 42.17 -18.35
CA THR A 526 -27.85 40.88 -18.89
C THR A 526 -27.70 39.71 -17.90
N HIS A 527 -26.84 39.84 -16.89
CA HIS A 527 -26.50 38.78 -15.93
C HIS A 527 -27.15 38.94 -14.55
N SER A 528 -28.08 39.89 -14.36
CA SER A 528 -28.68 40.12 -13.05
C SER A 528 -29.94 39.27 -12.86
N GLY A 529 -29.85 38.18 -12.09
CA GLY A 529 -30.99 37.31 -11.77
C GLY A 529 -32.20 38.04 -11.17
N LEU A 530 -31.98 39.13 -10.44
CA LEU A 530 -33.04 39.94 -9.81
C LEU A 530 -33.90 40.74 -10.82
N LEU A 531 -33.30 41.17 -11.94
CA LEU A 531 -34.04 41.85 -13.02
C LEU A 531 -34.79 40.83 -13.88
N CYS A 532 -34.16 39.67 -14.13
CA CYS A 532 -34.81 38.55 -14.81
C CYS A 532 -36.03 38.06 -14.01
N ALA A 533 -35.89 37.84 -12.70
CA ALA A 533 -36.98 37.47 -11.80
C ALA A 533 -38.15 38.47 -11.88
N GLU A 534 -37.89 39.77 -11.73
CA GLU A 534 -38.95 40.79 -11.78
C GLU A 534 -39.62 40.90 -13.16
N SER A 535 -38.92 40.55 -14.25
CA SER A 535 -39.52 40.46 -15.59
C SER A 535 -40.48 39.27 -15.72
N PHE A 536 -40.17 38.13 -15.12
CA PHE A 536 -41.06 36.94 -15.13
C PHE A 536 -42.36 37.18 -14.36
N TRP A 537 -42.28 37.82 -13.20
CA TRP A 537 -43.41 37.96 -12.29
C TRP A 537 -44.53 38.87 -12.78
N TYR A 538 -44.21 39.89 -13.59
CA TYR A 538 -45.13 41.02 -13.78
C TYR A 538 -45.37 41.45 -15.23
N LEU A 539 -44.58 40.99 -16.21
CA LEU A 539 -44.70 41.47 -17.59
C LEU A 539 -45.50 40.54 -18.53
N GLU A 540 -45.58 39.25 -18.24
CA GLU A 540 -46.08 38.22 -19.18
C GLU A 540 -47.20 37.35 -18.60
N HIS A 541 -48.12 36.92 -19.48
CA HIS A 541 -49.10 35.88 -19.16
C HIS A 541 -48.41 34.50 -19.11
N CYS A 542 -48.87 33.62 -18.24
CA CYS A 542 -48.26 32.36 -17.79
C CYS A 542 -47.71 31.39 -18.86
N THR A 543 -48.01 31.59 -20.15
CA THR A 543 -47.65 30.69 -21.25
C THR A 543 -46.24 30.88 -21.80
N HIS A 544 -45.58 32.01 -21.54
CA HIS A 544 -44.23 32.32 -22.04
C HIS A 544 -43.13 32.30 -20.96
N CYS A 545 -43.49 32.03 -19.71
CA CYS A 545 -42.57 32.08 -18.57
C CYS A 545 -41.49 30.99 -18.62
N LEU A 546 -41.86 29.73 -18.91
CA LEU A 546 -40.93 28.60 -18.88
C LEU A 546 -39.78 28.69 -19.90
N PRO A 547 -40.01 28.96 -21.20
CA PRO A 547 -38.91 29.05 -22.17
C PRO A 547 -37.93 30.19 -21.86
N ARG A 548 -38.45 31.29 -21.31
CA ARG A 548 -37.65 32.47 -20.96
C ARG A 548 -36.90 32.28 -19.64
N LEU A 549 -37.45 31.51 -18.71
CA LEU A 549 -36.77 31.02 -17.51
C LEU A 549 -35.58 30.14 -17.88
N PHE A 550 -35.76 29.16 -18.76
CA PHE A 550 -34.64 28.32 -19.24
C PHE A 550 -33.58 29.14 -19.98
N GLY A 551 -33.99 30.07 -20.85
CA GLY A 551 -33.07 30.99 -21.51
C GLY A 551 -32.39 32.00 -20.55
N ALA A 552 -32.94 32.24 -19.37
CA ALA A 552 -32.32 33.05 -18.33
C ALA A 552 -31.38 32.23 -17.44
N ILE A 553 -31.73 30.98 -17.12
CA ILE A 553 -30.83 30.04 -16.44
C ILE A 553 -29.57 29.82 -17.30
N GLU A 554 -29.71 29.73 -18.62
CA GLU A 554 -28.58 29.62 -19.54
C GLU A 554 -27.68 30.87 -19.55
N LYS A 555 -28.26 32.06 -19.33
CA LYS A 555 -27.53 33.35 -19.39
C LYS A 555 -26.95 33.81 -18.05
N VAL A 556 -27.63 33.49 -16.96
CA VAL A 556 -27.33 33.97 -15.60
C VAL A 556 -26.68 32.87 -14.75
N GLY A 557 -26.93 31.59 -15.09
CA GLY A 557 -26.55 30.45 -14.28
C GLY A 557 -27.66 30.05 -13.29
N ASN A 558 -27.31 29.20 -12.32
CA ASN A 558 -28.23 28.71 -11.27
C ASN A 558 -28.44 29.74 -10.15
N ASP A 559 -28.96 30.91 -10.48
CA ASP A 559 -29.32 31.94 -9.49
C ASP A 559 -30.60 31.54 -8.71
N HIS A 560 -30.53 31.59 -7.39
CA HIS A 560 -31.63 31.21 -6.48
C HIS A 560 -32.96 31.95 -6.73
N MET A 561 -32.88 33.19 -7.25
CA MET A 561 -34.03 34.07 -7.54
C MET A 561 -34.93 33.60 -8.70
N LEU A 562 -34.42 32.72 -9.56
CA LEU A 562 -35.13 32.26 -10.75
C LEU A 562 -36.13 31.13 -10.44
N TYR A 563 -36.00 30.45 -9.30
CA TYR A 563 -36.73 29.23 -8.97
C TYR A 563 -38.06 29.44 -8.25
N VAL A 564 -38.49 30.69 -8.05
CA VAL A 564 -39.72 31.01 -7.34
C VAL A 564 -40.87 31.10 -8.35
N GLU A 565 -41.61 30.01 -8.57
CA GLU A 565 -42.89 30.02 -9.29
C GLU A 565 -44.01 29.43 -8.42
N LYS A 566 -45.17 30.09 -8.39
CA LYS A 566 -46.30 29.75 -7.49
C LYS A 566 -47.13 28.53 -7.91
N LYS A 567 -46.97 27.99 -9.13
CA LYS A 567 -47.92 27.00 -9.68
C LYS A 567 -47.27 25.99 -10.63
N LEU A 568 -46.26 25.25 -10.15
CA LEU A 568 -45.76 24.08 -10.86
C LEU A 568 -45.91 22.82 -10.00
N PRO A 569 -46.37 21.68 -10.57
CA PRO A 569 -46.10 20.38 -9.97
C PRO A 569 -44.57 20.26 -9.85
N HIS A 570 -44.07 20.03 -8.63
CA HIS A 570 -42.65 20.06 -8.24
C HIS A 570 -42.04 21.42 -7.82
N ALA A 571 -42.83 22.45 -7.51
CA ALA A 571 -42.33 23.70 -6.92
C ALA A 571 -41.40 23.47 -5.71
N ASN A 572 -41.70 22.50 -4.85
CA ASN A 572 -40.86 22.14 -3.69
C ASN A 572 -39.45 21.66 -4.08
N SER A 573 -39.28 20.99 -5.22
CA SER A 573 -37.95 20.58 -5.71
C SER A 573 -37.13 21.78 -6.18
N TRP A 574 -37.79 22.76 -6.80
CA TRP A 574 -37.17 24.00 -7.23
C TRP A 574 -36.79 24.89 -6.04
N PHE A 575 -37.67 25.00 -5.03
CA PHE A 575 -37.35 25.67 -3.77
C PHE A 575 -36.21 24.97 -3.02
N ALA A 576 -36.17 23.63 -3.00
CA ALA A 576 -35.07 22.89 -2.40
C ALA A 576 -33.73 23.15 -3.12
N LYS A 577 -33.73 23.20 -4.45
CA LYS A 577 -32.54 23.58 -5.24
C LYS A 577 -32.13 25.03 -4.98
N ALA A 578 -33.09 25.95 -4.81
CA ALA A 578 -32.82 27.33 -4.47
C ALA A 578 -32.21 27.49 -3.08
N MET A 579 -32.68 26.72 -2.09
CA MET A 579 -32.10 26.67 -0.74
C MET A 579 -30.68 26.12 -0.75
N LEU A 580 -30.40 25.10 -1.56
CA LEU A 580 -29.06 24.55 -1.70
C LEU A 580 -28.11 25.54 -2.40
N ALA A 581 -28.64 26.36 -3.31
CA ALA A 581 -27.87 27.38 -4.02
C ALA A 581 -27.50 28.54 -3.10
N ASP A 582 -28.46 29.10 -2.34
CA ASP A 582 -28.21 30.17 -1.37
C ASP A 582 -29.15 30.05 -0.14
N PRO A 583 -28.64 29.52 0.99
CA PRO A 583 -29.41 29.40 2.24
C PRO A 583 -29.76 30.74 2.89
N ASP A 584 -29.01 31.80 2.59
CA ASP A 584 -29.13 33.11 3.24
C ASP A 584 -30.29 33.98 2.70
N TYR A 585 -30.95 33.56 1.60
CA TYR A 585 -32.04 34.32 1.01
C TYR A 585 -33.38 34.05 1.70
N GLY A 586 -33.89 35.00 2.46
CA GLY A 586 -35.09 34.80 3.29
C GLY A 586 -36.39 34.53 2.51
N ASP A 587 -36.57 35.05 1.30
CA ASP A 587 -37.86 34.87 0.61
C ASP A 587 -38.04 33.43 0.12
N THR A 588 -36.98 32.69 -0.23
CA THR A 588 -37.10 31.26 -0.62
C THR A 588 -37.62 30.41 0.53
N TRP A 589 -37.18 30.68 1.77
CA TRP A 589 -37.73 30.08 2.98
C TRP A 589 -39.20 30.46 3.21
N ALA A 590 -39.54 31.75 3.04
CA ALA A 590 -40.93 32.20 3.16
C ALA A 590 -41.85 31.55 2.11
N TRP A 591 -41.36 31.34 0.89
CA TRP A 591 -42.10 30.64 -0.18
C TRP A 591 -42.20 29.13 0.05
N TYR A 592 -41.16 28.51 0.60
CA TYR A 592 -41.20 27.09 0.98
C TYR A 592 -42.22 26.83 2.09
N ASP A 593 -42.24 27.68 3.13
CA ASP A 593 -43.19 27.56 4.24
C ASP A 593 -44.64 27.86 3.82
N THR A 594 -44.84 28.76 2.84
CA THR A 594 -46.18 29.10 2.33
C THR A 594 -46.67 28.19 1.20
N GLY A 595 -45.76 27.46 0.54
CA GLY A 595 -46.06 26.54 -0.58
C GLY A 595 -46.60 25.16 -0.16
N GLY A 596 -46.88 24.95 1.12
CA GLY A 596 -47.45 23.72 1.67
C GLY A 596 -48.98 23.63 1.73
N TYR A 597 -49.72 24.59 1.16
CA TYR A 597 -51.20 24.58 1.10
C TYR A 597 -51.75 24.67 -0.32
#